data_AF-A0A372Q677-F1
#
_entry.id   AF-A0A372Q677-F1
#
_cell.length_a   1.000
_cell.length_b   1.000
_cell.length_c   1.000
_cell.angle_alpha   90.00
_cell.angle_beta   90.00
_cell.angle_gamma   90.00
#
_symmetry.space_group_name_H-M   'P 1'
#
loop_
_entity.id
_entity.type
_entity.pdbx_description
1 polymer ?
#
loop_
_entity_poly.entity_id
_entity_poly.type
_entity_poly.pdbx_seq_one_letter_code
_entity_poly.pdbx_strand_id
1 'polypeptide(L)'
;MGKNKGFGIIKNRVTKEGDYIRRKTYICKHGKKYTSNSNKNINTKKISCPWHLNASCSKENNPNSSVFINKVVDEHNHELNIKAIAFREGKRFSNKMLEDIQFLTNHCKMAATAQKRYLEAKYPIHLLYSKDLYAAIQKFHSTAKSLSNDAAKMSN
;
A
#
# COMPACT_ATOMS: atom_id res chain seq x y z
N MET A 1 -3.63 -1.19 7.99
CA MET A 1 -3.64 -0.72 9.39
C MET A 1 -3.33 0.77 9.49
N GLY A 2 -2.07 1.22 9.53
CA GLY A 2 -1.76 2.65 9.76
C GLY A 2 -2.33 3.64 8.74
N LYS A 3 -2.32 3.30 7.44
CA LYS A 3 -2.88 4.18 6.38
C LYS A 3 -4.38 4.47 6.58
N ASN A 4 -5.14 3.51 7.11
CA ASN A 4 -6.57 3.68 7.36
C ASN A 4 -6.83 4.38 8.70
N LYS A 5 -5.79 4.60 9.50
CA LYS A 5 -5.79 5.42 10.72
C LYS A 5 -5.06 6.76 10.52
N GLY A 6 -4.66 7.11 9.29
CA GLY A 6 -4.10 8.43 8.98
C GLY A 6 -2.59 8.58 9.21
N PHE A 7 -1.85 7.49 9.43
CA PHE A 7 -0.39 7.53 9.57
C PHE A 7 0.35 6.52 8.68
N GLY A 8 1.64 6.78 8.49
CA GLY A 8 2.54 5.87 7.78
C GLY A 8 3.22 4.91 8.74
N ILE A 9 3.33 3.63 8.37
CA ILE A 9 4.12 2.63 9.10
C ILE A 9 5.37 2.32 8.29
N ILE A 10 6.52 2.27 8.94
CA ILE A 10 7.79 1.85 8.33
C ILE A 10 8.42 0.70 9.11
N LYS A 11 9.21 -0.12 8.43
CA LYS A 11 10.02 -1.18 9.06
C LYS A 11 11.20 -0.51 9.79
N ASN A 12 11.46 -0.91 11.03
CA ASN A 12 12.58 -0.40 11.84
C ASN A 12 13.67 -1.45 12.02
N ARG A 13 13.52 -2.33 13.01
CA ARG A 13 14.49 -3.39 13.33
C ARG A 13 14.00 -4.73 12.81
N VAL A 14 14.94 -5.55 12.34
CA VAL A 14 14.70 -6.92 11.89
C VAL A 14 15.79 -7.80 12.51
N THR A 15 15.37 -8.89 13.15
CA THR A 15 16.28 -9.93 13.62
C THR A 15 16.07 -11.16 12.77
N LYS A 16 17.16 -11.72 12.26
CA LYS A 16 17.16 -12.94 11.45
C LYS A 16 17.97 -14.03 12.14
N GLU A 17 17.64 -15.27 11.83
CA GLU A 17 18.42 -16.46 12.15
C GLU A 17 18.52 -17.27 10.86
N GLY A 18 19.72 -17.29 10.25
CA GLY A 18 19.87 -17.67 8.85
C GLY A 18 18.99 -16.81 7.94
N ASP A 19 18.23 -17.46 7.05
CA ASP A 19 17.31 -16.78 6.13
C ASP A 19 15.95 -16.43 6.75
N TYR A 20 15.67 -16.90 7.97
CA TYR A 20 14.38 -16.74 8.62
C TYR A 20 14.31 -15.44 9.43
N ILE A 21 13.27 -14.63 9.19
CA ILE A 21 12.98 -13.45 10.01
C ILE A 21 12.30 -13.91 11.31
N ARG A 22 12.99 -13.72 12.44
CA ARG A 22 12.49 -14.09 13.77
C ARG A 22 11.75 -12.96 14.47
N ARG A 23 12.21 -11.72 14.32
CA ARG A 23 11.59 -10.55 14.95
C ARG A 23 11.55 -9.37 14.00
N LYS A 24 10.49 -8.57 14.10
CA LYS A 24 10.32 -7.36 13.30
C LYS A 24 9.60 -6.28 14.08
N THR A 25 10.22 -5.11 14.13
CA THR A 25 9.62 -3.92 14.71
C THR A 25 9.17 -2.98 13.60
N TYR A 26 7.94 -2.52 13.71
CA TYR A 26 7.34 -1.50 12.87
C TYR A 26 7.14 -0.25 13.72
N ILE A 27 7.39 0.92 13.14
CA ILE A 27 7.23 2.22 13.81
C ILE A 27 6.44 3.18 12.92
N CYS A 28 5.95 4.26 13.51
CA CYS A 28 5.39 5.36 12.72
C CYS A 28 6.49 5.92 11.81
N LYS A 29 6.11 6.44 10.63
CA LYS A 29 7.02 7.19 9.73
C LYS A 29 7.72 8.35 10.46
N HIS A 30 7.09 8.86 11.51
CA HIS A 30 7.58 9.91 12.40
C HIS A 30 8.34 9.39 13.63
N GLY A 31 8.44 8.07 13.81
CA GLY A 31 8.98 7.41 15.00
C GLY A 31 10.50 7.40 15.12
N LYS A 32 11.23 7.80 14.07
CA LYS A 32 12.69 7.95 14.18
C LYS A 32 13.03 9.22 14.96
N LYS A 33 14.13 9.18 15.69
CA LYS A 33 14.77 10.37 16.28
C LYS A 33 15.63 11.05 15.20
N TYR A 34 15.57 12.38 15.13
CA TYR A 34 16.51 13.14 14.33
C TYR A 34 17.85 13.23 15.04
N THR A 35 18.93 12.98 14.31
CA THR A 35 20.31 13.19 14.77
C THR A 35 21.03 13.92 13.63
N SER A 36 21.58 15.10 13.89
CA SER A 36 22.41 15.84 12.96
C SER A 36 23.65 16.38 13.64
N ASN A 37 24.75 16.39 12.88
CA ASN A 37 26.00 17.02 13.29
C ASN A 37 26.11 18.46 12.74
N SER A 38 25.05 18.99 12.11
CA SER A 38 25.01 20.35 11.56
C SER A 38 24.05 21.24 12.33
N ASN A 39 24.41 22.50 12.53
CA ASN A 39 23.55 23.52 13.15
C ASN A 39 22.48 24.10 12.20
N LYS A 40 22.21 23.45 11.05
CA LYS A 40 21.18 23.89 10.11
C LYS A 40 19.80 23.44 10.60
N ASN A 41 18.89 24.39 10.77
CA ASN A 41 17.48 24.11 11.01
C ASN A 41 16.88 23.42 9.77
N ILE A 42 16.62 22.11 9.87
CA ILE A 42 16.01 21.30 8.81
C ILE A 42 14.64 20.83 9.28
N ASN A 43 13.60 21.11 8.49
CA ASN A 43 12.28 20.53 8.68
C ASN A 43 12.34 19.01 8.46
N THR A 44 12.32 18.25 9.56
CA THR A 44 12.39 16.79 9.57
C THR A 44 11.07 16.19 10.04
N LYS A 45 10.68 15.05 9.47
CA LYS A 45 9.52 14.27 9.92
C LYS A 45 9.84 13.41 11.15
N LYS A 46 11.11 13.34 11.57
CA LYS A 46 11.61 12.47 12.65
C LYS A 46 11.41 13.13 14.02
N ILE A 47 10.27 12.89 14.65
CA ILE A 47 9.85 13.52 15.92
C ILE A 47 9.71 12.49 17.06
N SER A 48 10.33 11.32 16.91
CA SER A 48 10.31 10.26 17.94
C SER A 48 8.91 9.83 18.37
N CYS A 49 7.97 9.76 17.43
CA CYS A 49 6.61 9.26 17.69
C CYS A 49 6.65 7.87 18.38
N PRO A 50 5.91 7.68 19.51
CA PRO A 50 6.03 6.48 20.33
C PRO A 50 5.38 5.24 19.71
N TRP A 51 4.44 5.43 18.77
CA TRP A 51 3.76 4.33 18.08
C TRP A 51 4.74 3.28 17.55
N HIS A 52 4.57 2.04 17.98
CA HIS A 52 5.30 0.90 17.46
C HIS A 52 4.55 -0.41 17.64
N LEU A 53 4.90 -1.37 16.79
CA LEU A 53 4.41 -2.75 16.82
C LEU A 53 5.58 -3.71 16.72
N ASN A 54 5.66 -4.64 17.65
CA ASN A 54 6.64 -5.71 17.65
C ASN A 54 5.96 -7.03 17.27
N ALA A 55 6.50 -7.69 16.25
CA ALA A 55 6.06 -9.00 15.82
C ALA A 55 7.24 -9.99 15.90
N SER A 56 6.95 -11.24 16.24
CA SER A 56 7.94 -12.31 16.20
C SER A 56 7.37 -13.63 15.72
N CYS A 57 8.22 -14.43 15.10
CA CYS A 57 7.97 -15.84 14.82
C CYS A 57 8.98 -16.64 15.66
N SER A 58 8.49 -17.26 16.74
CA SER A 58 9.33 -18.12 17.59
C SER A 58 9.73 -19.39 16.82
N LYS A 59 10.90 -19.94 17.14
CA LYS A 59 11.34 -21.26 16.68
C LYS A 59 10.81 -22.36 17.59
N GLU A 60 10.81 -22.08 18.89
CA GLU A 60 10.32 -22.99 19.92
C GLU A 60 8.80 -22.93 20.00
N ASN A 61 8.16 -24.11 20.10
CA ASN A 61 6.72 -24.28 20.28
C ASN A 61 5.86 -23.56 19.24
N ASN A 62 6.36 -23.46 18.01
CA ASN A 62 5.68 -22.80 16.90
C ASN A 62 5.72 -23.65 15.62
N PRO A 63 5.11 -24.85 15.64
CA PRO A 63 5.19 -25.81 14.52
C PRO A 63 4.62 -25.22 13.22
N ASN A 64 3.65 -24.31 13.32
CA ASN A 64 3.01 -23.68 12.18
C ASN A 64 3.71 -22.39 11.71
N SER A 65 4.89 -22.06 12.26
CA SER A 65 5.64 -20.83 11.94
C SER A 65 4.78 -19.55 12.02
N SER A 66 3.86 -19.53 12.98
CA SER A 66 2.92 -18.43 13.19
C SER A 66 3.65 -17.16 13.64
N VAL A 67 3.13 -16.01 13.21
CA VAL A 67 3.63 -14.70 13.61
C VAL A 67 2.78 -14.17 14.75
N PHE A 68 3.43 -13.86 15.86
CA PHE A 68 2.82 -13.30 17.05
C PHE A 68 3.07 -11.80 17.13
N ILE A 69 2.05 -11.04 17.54
CA ILE A 69 2.18 -9.63 17.90
C ILE A 69 2.46 -9.56 19.39
N ASN A 70 3.68 -9.19 19.76
CA ASN A 70 4.13 -9.22 21.17
C ASN A 70 3.78 -7.92 21.90
N LYS A 71 3.83 -6.80 21.20
CA LYS A 71 3.58 -5.48 21.78
C LYS A 71 3.03 -4.54 20.73
N VAL A 72 2.01 -3.79 21.12
CA VAL A 72 1.47 -2.65 20.36
C VAL A 72 1.44 -1.45 21.29
N VAL A 73 2.09 -0.36 20.88
CA VAL A 73 1.90 0.96 21.47
C VAL A 73 1.14 1.77 20.44
N ASP A 74 -0.13 2.09 20.73
CA ASP A 74 -1.03 2.80 19.81
C ASP A 74 -1.16 4.30 20.15
N GLU A 75 -0.08 4.89 20.68
CA GLU A 75 0.01 6.31 21.02
C GLU A 75 0.77 7.10 19.96
N HIS A 76 0.34 8.33 19.72
CA HIS A 76 0.97 9.25 18.79
C HIS A 76 1.20 10.61 19.45
N ASN A 77 2.34 11.23 19.12
CA ASN A 77 2.68 12.59 19.56
C ASN A 77 2.52 13.62 18.44
N HIS A 78 1.70 13.30 17.45
CA HIS A 78 1.40 14.16 16.31
C HIS A 78 -0.02 13.89 15.82
N GLU A 79 -0.60 14.87 15.15
CA GLU A 79 -1.90 14.70 14.52
C GLU A 79 -1.86 13.63 13.42
N LEU A 80 -2.90 12.80 13.40
CA LEU A 80 -3.11 11.81 12.36
C LEU A 80 -3.79 12.48 11.17
N ASN A 81 -3.37 12.11 9.95
CA ASN A 81 -3.90 12.73 8.75
C ASN A 81 -5.20 12.04 8.31
N ILE A 82 -6.30 12.37 9.01
CA ILE A 82 -7.63 11.83 8.73
C ILE A 82 -8.15 12.30 7.37
N LYS A 83 -7.87 13.54 6.98
CA LYS A 83 -8.21 14.09 5.65
C LYS A 83 -7.63 13.24 4.52
N ALA A 84 -6.42 12.71 4.69
CA ALA A 84 -5.81 11.82 3.71
C ALA A 84 -6.51 10.44 3.60
N ILE A 85 -7.26 10.01 4.62
CA ILE A 85 -8.12 8.82 4.51
C ILE A 85 -9.31 9.14 3.62
N ALA A 86 -10.09 10.17 3.96
CA ALA A 86 -11.25 10.59 3.19
C ALA A 86 -10.91 10.86 1.72
N PHE A 87 -9.76 11.50 1.46
CA PHE A 87 -9.25 11.69 0.11
C PHE A 87 -8.97 10.38 -0.64
N ARG A 88 -8.38 9.39 0.03
CA ARG A 88 -8.11 8.06 -0.57
C ARG A 88 -9.40 7.29 -0.86
N GLU A 89 -10.39 7.43 0.01
CA GLU A 89 -11.69 6.78 -0.15
C GLU A 89 -12.49 7.44 -1.26
N GLY A 90 -12.53 8.77 -1.30
CA GLY A 90 -13.26 9.54 -2.31
C GLY A 90 -12.78 9.31 -3.75
N LYS A 91 -11.48 9.02 -3.94
CA LYS A 91 -10.91 8.71 -5.27
C LYS A 91 -10.92 7.23 -5.65
N ARG A 92 -11.41 6.34 -4.78
CA ARG A 92 -11.39 4.90 -5.02
C ARG A 92 -12.49 4.54 -6.01
N PHE A 93 -12.13 3.84 -7.07
CA PHE A 93 -13.12 3.31 -8.01
C PHE A 93 -14.02 2.28 -7.33
N SER A 94 -15.32 2.42 -7.58
CA SER A 94 -16.31 1.40 -7.20
C SER A 94 -16.14 0.14 -8.06
N ASN A 95 -16.76 -0.97 -7.65
CA ASN A 95 -16.71 -2.21 -8.42
C ASN A 95 -17.28 -2.00 -9.83
N LYS A 96 -18.40 -1.28 -9.95
CA LYS A 96 -19.02 -0.94 -11.24
C LYS A 96 -18.08 -0.14 -12.15
N MET A 97 -17.32 0.81 -11.59
CA MET A 97 -16.32 1.55 -12.35
C MET A 97 -15.16 0.66 -12.80
N LEU A 98 -14.74 -0.30 -11.97
CA LEU A 98 -13.69 -1.26 -12.33
C LEU A 98 -14.16 -2.22 -13.43
N GLU A 99 -15.40 -2.69 -13.39
CA GLU A 99 -16.03 -3.49 -14.45
C GLU A 99 -16.06 -2.72 -15.78
N ASP A 100 -16.46 -1.45 -15.75
CA ASP A 100 -16.41 -0.58 -16.93
C ASP A 100 -14.97 -0.41 -17.45
N ILE A 101 -14.00 -0.12 -16.58
CA ILE A 101 -12.58 -0.01 -16.97
C ILE A 101 -12.10 -1.31 -17.61
N GLN A 102 -12.42 -2.45 -17.02
CA GLN A 102 -12.06 -3.77 -17.55
C GLN A 102 -12.69 -3.98 -18.93
N PHE A 103 -13.97 -3.67 -19.09
CA PHE A 103 -14.68 -3.82 -20.36
C PHE A 103 -14.07 -2.95 -21.46
N LEU A 104 -13.87 -1.66 -21.18
CA LEU A 104 -13.29 -0.70 -22.13
C LEU A 104 -11.84 -1.06 -22.49
N THR A 105 -11.08 -1.62 -21.55
CA THR A 105 -9.68 -2.03 -21.75
C THR A 105 -9.58 -3.32 -22.57
N ASN A 106 -10.30 -4.38 -22.16
CA ASN A 106 -10.10 -5.71 -22.71
C ASN A 106 -10.95 -5.97 -23.96
N HIS A 107 -12.21 -5.50 -23.97
CA HIS A 107 -13.14 -5.77 -25.06
C HIS A 107 -13.16 -4.64 -26.09
N CYS A 108 -13.24 -3.39 -25.64
CA CYS A 108 -13.27 -2.24 -26.57
C CYS A 108 -11.89 -1.81 -27.05
N LYS A 109 -10.81 -2.26 -26.39
CA LYS A 109 -9.42 -1.87 -26.66
C LYS A 109 -9.23 -0.34 -26.74
N MET A 110 -9.99 0.40 -25.92
CA MET A 110 -10.00 1.85 -25.96
C MET A 110 -8.74 2.46 -25.35
N ALA A 111 -8.22 3.52 -25.96
CA ALA A 111 -7.13 4.31 -25.41
C ALA A 111 -7.53 4.99 -24.09
N ALA A 112 -6.58 5.16 -23.17
CA ALA A 112 -6.82 5.67 -21.82
C ALA A 112 -7.55 7.03 -21.79
N THR A 113 -7.27 7.93 -22.73
CA THR A 113 -7.96 9.22 -22.84
C THR A 113 -9.44 9.06 -23.17
N ALA A 114 -9.77 8.12 -24.06
CA ALA A 114 -11.16 7.83 -24.42
C ALA A 114 -11.91 7.15 -23.27
N GLN A 115 -11.24 6.21 -22.57
CA GLN A 115 -11.80 5.62 -21.34
C GLN A 115 -12.08 6.67 -20.28
N LYS A 116 -11.15 7.61 -20.07
CA LYS A 116 -11.32 8.71 -19.11
C LYS A 116 -12.58 9.53 -19.41
N ARG A 117 -12.74 9.96 -20.66
CA ARG A 117 -13.93 10.74 -21.10
C ARG A 117 -15.23 9.97 -20.90
N TYR A 118 -15.24 8.67 -21.22
CA TYR A 118 -16.40 7.82 -20.97
C TYR A 118 -16.76 7.77 -19.47
N LEU A 119 -15.76 7.56 -18.62
CA LEU A 119 -15.97 7.48 -17.17
C LEU A 119 -16.38 8.82 -16.56
N GLU A 120 -15.83 9.94 -17.04
CA GLU A 120 -16.25 11.29 -16.62
C GLU A 120 -17.71 11.55 -16.97
N ALA A 121 -18.16 11.12 -18.15
CA ALA A 121 -19.56 11.25 -18.55
C ALA A 121 -20.51 10.33 -17.75
N LYS A 122 -20.08 9.09 -17.48
CA LYS A 122 -20.91 8.10 -16.77
C LYS A 122 -20.94 8.30 -15.25
N TYR A 123 -19.88 8.87 -14.68
CA TYR A 123 -19.70 9.09 -13.25
C TYR A 123 -19.33 10.55 -12.93
N PRO A 124 -20.19 11.53 -13.24
CA PRO A 124 -19.85 12.95 -13.20
C PRO A 124 -19.52 13.49 -11.79
N ILE A 125 -20.01 12.82 -10.75
CA ILE A 125 -19.77 13.19 -9.34
C ILE A 125 -18.42 12.64 -8.84
N HIS A 126 -17.87 11.62 -9.50
CA HIS A 126 -16.65 10.96 -9.03
C HIS A 126 -15.39 11.63 -9.58
N LEU A 127 -14.47 11.99 -8.69
CA LEU A 127 -13.23 12.66 -9.07
C LEU A 127 -12.22 11.67 -9.65
N LEU A 128 -12.08 11.67 -10.99
CA LEU A 128 -11.23 10.77 -11.73
C LEU A 128 -9.80 11.31 -11.89
N TYR A 129 -8.89 10.79 -11.09
CA TYR A 129 -7.46 11.10 -11.22
C TYR A 129 -6.79 10.23 -12.28
N SER A 130 -6.14 10.87 -13.25
CA SER A 130 -5.48 10.18 -14.37
C SER A 130 -4.52 9.09 -13.86
N LYS A 131 -3.69 9.37 -12.86
CA LYS A 131 -2.72 8.41 -12.32
C LYS A 131 -3.38 7.14 -11.78
N ASP A 132 -4.51 7.28 -11.08
CA ASP A 132 -5.24 6.13 -10.52
C ASP A 132 -5.94 5.34 -11.64
N LEU A 133 -6.48 6.03 -12.66
CA LEU A 133 -7.07 5.39 -13.85
C LEU A 133 -6.03 4.58 -14.64
N TYR A 134 -4.87 5.16 -14.95
CA TYR A 134 -3.78 4.44 -15.63
C TYR A 134 -3.35 3.19 -14.85
N ALA A 135 -3.24 3.29 -13.53
CA ALA A 135 -2.92 2.14 -12.70
C ALA A 135 -4.00 1.05 -12.75
N ALA A 136 -5.28 1.42 -12.83
CA ALA A 136 -6.38 0.46 -12.99
C ALA A 136 -6.34 -0.21 -14.38
N ILE A 137 -6.19 0.56 -15.46
CA ILE A 137 -6.06 0.05 -16.82
C ILE A 137 -4.88 -0.93 -16.94
N GLN A 138 -3.72 -0.56 -16.39
CA GLN A 138 -2.53 -1.40 -16.43
C GLN A 138 -2.74 -2.76 -15.74
N LYS A 139 -3.51 -2.82 -14.64
CA LYS A 139 -3.82 -4.09 -13.98
C LYS A 139 -4.53 -5.06 -14.95
N PHE A 140 -5.50 -4.58 -15.71
CA PHE A 140 -6.23 -5.43 -16.66
C PHE A 140 -5.38 -5.85 -17.86
N HIS A 141 -4.45 -5.00 -18.32
CA HIS A 141 -3.45 -5.41 -19.31
C HIS A 141 -2.51 -6.51 -18.79
N SER A 142 -2.04 -6.38 -17.53
CA SER A 142 -1.12 -7.36 -16.95
C SER A 142 -1.76 -8.73 -16.73
N THR A 143 -3.03 -8.78 -16.36
CA THR A 143 -3.78 -10.03 -16.19
C THR A 143 -4.03 -10.74 -17.52
N ALA A 144 -4.30 -9.99 -18.59
CA ALA A 144 -4.42 -10.56 -19.93
C ALA A 144 -3.09 -11.18 -20.40
N LYS A 145 -1.95 -10.54 -20.09
CA LYS A 145 -0.63 -11.02 -20.46
C LYS A 145 -0.18 -12.23 -19.63
N SER A 146 -0.56 -12.33 -18.34
CA SER A 146 -0.27 -13.51 -17.53
C SER A 146 -1.07 -14.75 -17.96
N LEU A 147 -2.29 -14.56 -18.48
CA LEU A 147 -3.09 -15.64 -19.06
C LEU A 147 -2.57 -16.11 -20.43
N SER A 148 -1.74 -15.30 -21.10
CA SER A 148 -1.13 -15.63 -22.39
C SER A 148 0.15 -16.49 -22.28
N ASN A 149 0.67 -16.73 -21.07
CA ASN A 149 1.92 -17.47 -20.86
C ASN A 149 1.73 -18.95 -20.50
N ASP A 150 0.53 -19.51 -20.65
CA ASP A 150 0.31 -20.97 -20.49
C ASP A 150 0.85 -21.82 -21.65
N ALA A 151 1.47 -21.21 -22.67
CA ALA A 151 2.13 -21.92 -23.78
C ALA A 151 3.54 -22.47 -23.44
N ALA A 152 3.97 -22.47 -22.17
CA ALA A 152 5.22 -23.09 -21.73
C ALA A 152 5.01 -24.44 -20.99
N LYS A 153 3.81 -25.01 -21.04
CA LYS A 153 3.57 -26.42 -20.68
C LYS A 153 3.06 -27.14 -21.92
N MET A 154 3.97 -27.69 -22.70
CA MET A 154 3.87 -28.94 -23.46
C MET A 154 4.97 -28.96 -24.53
N SER A 155 6.14 -29.46 -24.14
CA SER A 155 7.06 -30.17 -25.03
C SER A 155 7.70 -31.26 -24.20
N ASN A 156 7.53 -32.50 -24.66
CA ASN A 156 7.95 -33.76 -24.06
C ASN A 156 9.45 -33.86 -23.76
#